data_AF-A0A973UZL5-F1
#
_entry.id   AF-A0A973UZL5-F1
#
_cell.length_a   1.000
_cell.length_b   1.000
_cell.length_c   1.000
_cell.angle_alpha   90.00
_cell.angle_beta   90.00
_cell.angle_gamma   90.00
#
_symmetry.space_group_name_H-M   'P 1'
#
loop_
_entity.id
_entity.type
_entity.pdbx_description
1 polymer ?
#
loop_
_entity_poly.entity_id
_entity_poly.type
_entity_poly.pdbx_seq_one_letter_code
_entity_poly.pdbx_strand_id
1 'polypeptide(L)'
;MTRSSRVTTLIAAVAAAFAIACAVDPGSEPPADTAPPTTSAAPGQQEDGTMTEAEFAADLTAAVGVAEDYWSAQFDNAGQRFTPIRRLVPYHRSGEVACGNQPLPGNNAAYCSAGDFIAYDSDWAVAAFQKIGDAFLFYLLGHEYAHGVQLRLGHDFSSSIETELQADCMAGAYIGDSVKAKALSLQDGDLDELRSGLAAVGDDPDQPWFAPNAHGTAAQRTRAFFAGYERSLAACNL
;
A
#
# COMPACT_ATOMS: atom_id res chain seq x y z
N MET A 1 53.14 8.62 -33.09
CA MET A 1 53.23 10.06 -33.44
C MET A 1 51.81 10.61 -33.42
N THR A 2 51.37 11.23 -32.31
CA THR A 2 51.08 12.69 -32.17
C THR A 2 49.83 13.13 -32.93
N ARG A 3 48.82 13.85 -32.39
CA ARG A 3 48.61 14.52 -31.11
C ARG A 3 47.12 14.90 -31.03
N SER A 4 46.62 14.93 -29.80
CA SER A 4 45.36 15.51 -29.29
C SER A 4 44.98 16.90 -29.85
N SER A 5 43.67 17.12 -30.09
CA SER A 5 43.03 18.44 -30.14
C SER A 5 42.03 18.55 -28.99
N ARG A 6 42.25 19.51 -28.09
CA ARG A 6 41.34 19.84 -26.98
C ARG A 6 40.53 21.08 -27.33
N VAL A 7 39.26 21.02 -26.93
CA VAL A 7 38.20 22.00 -27.11
C VAL A 7 38.27 23.11 -26.06
N THR A 8 37.98 24.33 -26.50
CA THR A 8 37.90 25.62 -25.80
C THR A 8 36.63 25.71 -24.93
N THR A 9 36.67 26.34 -23.75
CA THR A 9 35.53 27.15 -23.24
C THR A 9 36.02 28.21 -22.26
N LEU A 10 35.48 29.43 -22.43
CA LEU A 10 35.79 30.67 -21.73
C LEU A 10 35.30 30.70 -20.26
N ILE A 11 36.04 31.44 -19.44
CA ILE A 11 35.74 31.80 -18.06
C ILE A 11 34.98 33.14 -18.04
N ALA A 12 33.87 33.21 -17.32
CA ALA A 12 33.24 34.46 -16.89
C ALA A 12 33.33 34.56 -15.36
N ALA A 13 34.01 35.60 -14.88
CA ALA A 13 34.12 35.95 -13.46
C ALA A 13 33.13 37.06 -13.13
N VAL A 14 32.39 36.91 -12.03
CA VAL A 14 31.59 37.98 -11.43
C VAL A 14 32.12 38.22 -10.01
N ALA A 15 32.48 39.48 -9.77
CA ALA A 15 32.98 40.00 -8.52
C ALA A 15 31.83 40.37 -7.56
N ALA A 16 32.04 40.22 -6.26
CA ALA A 16 31.30 40.95 -5.23
C ALA A 16 32.28 41.41 -4.14
N ALA A 17 32.15 42.69 -3.78
CA ALA A 17 33.05 43.44 -2.91
C ALA A 17 32.49 43.56 -1.48
N PHE A 18 33.42 43.58 -0.51
CA PHE A 18 33.53 44.38 0.73
C PHE A 18 32.27 44.68 1.59
N ALA A 19 32.29 44.76 2.93
CA ALA A 19 33.27 44.52 3.99
C ALA A 19 32.62 44.89 5.34
N ILE A 20 33.41 44.69 6.41
CA ILE A 20 33.50 45.45 7.68
C ILE A 20 33.11 44.65 8.92
N ALA A 21 34.16 44.37 9.69
CA ALA A 21 34.19 43.85 11.03
C ALA A 21 34.09 44.98 12.08
N CYS A 22 33.60 44.64 13.27
CA CYS A 22 34.00 45.27 14.52
C CYS A 22 34.27 44.17 15.56
N ALA A 23 35.40 44.25 16.23
CA ALA A 23 35.83 43.38 17.32
C ALA A 23 35.90 44.19 18.62
N VAL A 24 35.54 43.61 19.78
CA VAL A 24 36.03 43.96 21.13
C VAL A 24 35.93 42.71 22.05
N ASP A 25 36.87 42.64 22.99
CA ASP A 25 37.50 41.54 23.76
C ASP A 25 36.81 41.22 25.13
N PRO A 26 37.38 40.48 26.12
CA PRO A 26 36.69 39.43 26.89
C PRO A 26 36.46 39.78 28.39
N GLY A 27 35.72 38.95 29.12
CA GLY A 27 35.58 39.10 30.58
C GLY A 27 34.91 37.90 31.28
N SER A 28 35.65 37.30 32.22
CA SER A 28 35.23 36.37 33.31
C SER A 28 34.27 37.07 34.29
N GLU A 29 33.26 36.50 34.97
CA GLU A 29 33.17 35.38 35.95
C GLU A 29 31.66 35.07 36.30
N PRO A 30 31.31 34.01 37.08
CA PRO A 30 29.98 33.35 37.16
C PRO A 30 29.06 33.87 38.31
N PRO A 31 27.76 33.46 38.45
CA PRO A 31 27.39 32.24 39.21
C PRO A 31 26.01 31.55 38.90
N ALA A 32 25.89 30.32 39.43
CA ALA A 32 24.74 29.64 40.09
C ALA A 32 23.35 29.43 39.42
N ASP A 33 23.01 28.14 39.31
CA ASP A 33 21.72 27.45 39.48
C ASP A 33 20.39 28.15 39.12
N THR A 34 19.73 27.63 38.09
CA THR A 34 18.26 27.61 38.02
C THR A 34 17.77 26.40 37.21
N ALA A 35 16.71 25.77 37.72
CA ALA A 35 16.12 24.49 37.32
C ALA A 35 15.82 24.30 35.81
N PRO A 36 15.70 23.05 35.31
CA PRO A 36 15.34 22.80 33.92
C PRO A 36 13.93 23.34 33.62
N PRO A 37 13.70 23.92 32.43
CA PRO A 37 12.36 24.32 32.03
C PRO A 37 11.51 23.08 31.77
N THR A 38 10.44 22.92 32.54
CA THR A 38 9.34 22.03 32.21
C THR A 38 8.62 22.63 31.00
N THR A 39 9.04 22.25 29.80
CA THR A 39 8.29 22.57 28.58
C THR A 39 7.00 21.76 28.61
N SER A 40 5.91 22.43 28.99
CA SER A 40 4.56 21.93 28.78
C SER A 40 4.34 21.86 27.28
N ALA A 41 4.36 20.63 26.73
CA ALA A 41 3.93 20.38 25.37
C ALA A 41 2.46 20.79 25.24
N ALA A 42 2.18 21.73 24.34
CA ALA A 42 0.84 21.85 23.77
C ALA A 42 0.50 20.53 23.07
N PRO A 43 -0.78 20.13 22.94
CA PRO A 43 -1.14 19.00 22.10
C PRO A 43 -0.82 19.40 20.66
N GLY A 44 0.36 19.00 20.19
CA GLY A 44 0.73 19.02 18.79
C GLY A 44 -0.19 18.05 18.07
N GLN A 45 -0.59 18.44 16.86
CA GLN A 45 -1.29 17.55 15.95
C GLN A 45 -0.43 16.29 15.77
N GLN A 46 -1.06 15.14 15.91
CA GLN A 46 -0.43 13.85 15.70
C GLN A 46 -0.07 13.77 14.21
N GLU A 47 1.20 14.03 13.89
CA GLU A 47 1.77 13.57 12.64
C GLU A 47 1.68 12.04 12.70
N ASP A 48 0.79 11.48 11.88
CA ASP A 48 0.74 10.04 11.63
C ASP A 48 2.03 9.68 10.92
N GLY A 49 3.00 9.14 11.66
CA GLY A 49 4.38 9.55 11.42
C GLY A 49 5.44 8.51 11.70
N THR A 50 5.09 7.23 11.90
CA THR A 50 6.14 6.25 12.12
C THR A 50 6.11 4.95 11.33
N MET A 51 5.20 4.64 10.40
CA MET A 51 5.23 3.41 9.56
C MET A 51 5.90 2.18 10.24
N THR A 52 5.56 1.98 11.52
CA THR A 52 6.22 1.02 12.41
C THR A 52 5.67 -0.36 12.16
N GLU A 53 6.38 -1.39 12.65
CA GLU A 53 5.82 -2.75 12.66
C GLU A 53 4.53 -2.85 13.49
N ALA A 54 4.38 -2.02 14.53
CA ALA A 54 3.17 -1.99 15.35
C ALA A 54 1.98 -1.38 14.60
N GLU A 55 2.20 -0.29 13.86
CA GLU A 55 1.19 0.32 12.98
C GLU A 55 0.84 -0.64 11.83
N PHE A 56 1.83 -1.24 11.17
CA PHE A 56 1.62 -2.29 10.16
C PHE A 56 0.70 -3.42 10.66
N ALA A 57 0.95 -3.93 11.87
CA ALA A 57 0.12 -4.99 12.45
C ALA A 57 -1.31 -4.51 12.77
N ALA A 58 -1.46 -3.26 13.22
CA ALA A 58 -2.76 -2.65 13.46
C ALA A 58 -3.55 -2.46 12.16
N ASP A 59 -2.90 -1.95 11.10
CA ASP A 59 -3.53 -1.68 9.81
C ASP A 59 -3.88 -2.97 9.06
N LEU A 60 -3.04 -4.00 9.14
CA LEU A 60 -3.40 -5.34 8.65
C LEU A 60 -4.66 -5.88 9.33
N THR A 61 -4.75 -5.73 10.66
CA THR A 61 -5.92 -6.17 11.42
C THR A 61 -7.15 -5.36 11.06
N ALA A 62 -7.01 -4.04 10.89
CA ALA A 62 -8.08 -3.15 10.48
C ALA A 62 -8.56 -3.48 9.06
N ALA A 63 -7.66 -3.67 8.10
CA ALA A 63 -7.98 -4.04 6.73
C ALA A 63 -8.85 -5.30 6.65
N VAL A 64 -8.47 -6.35 7.40
CA VAL A 64 -9.28 -7.59 7.51
C VAL A 64 -10.64 -7.31 8.16
N GLY A 65 -10.68 -6.58 9.28
CA GLY A 65 -11.92 -6.28 9.99
C GLY A 65 -12.93 -5.51 9.13
N VAL A 66 -12.48 -4.44 8.46
CA VAL A 66 -13.35 -3.63 7.59
C VAL A 66 -13.82 -4.47 6.38
N ALA A 67 -12.96 -5.34 5.82
CA ALA A 67 -13.37 -6.23 4.73
C ALA A 67 -14.43 -7.25 5.20
N GLU A 68 -14.27 -7.84 6.38
CA GLU A 68 -15.23 -8.78 6.97
C GLU A 68 -16.59 -8.13 7.24
N ASP A 69 -16.59 -6.93 7.82
CA ASP A 69 -17.82 -6.18 8.08
C ASP A 69 -18.53 -5.81 6.76
N TYR A 70 -17.77 -5.34 5.76
CA TYR A 70 -18.30 -5.01 4.45
C TYR A 70 -18.94 -6.24 3.79
N TRP A 71 -18.22 -7.34 3.66
CA TRP A 71 -18.73 -8.54 2.99
C TRP A 71 -19.85 -9.22 3.77
N SER A 72 -19.82 -9.20 5.10
CA SER A 72 -20.95 -9.65 5.92
C SER A 72 -22.22 -8.88 5.57
N ALA A 73 -22.14 -7.55 5.51
CA ALA A 73 -23.29 -6.71 5.13
C ALA A 73 -23.77 -6.98 3.69
N GLN A 74 -22.87 -7.15 2.72
CA GLN A 74 -23.25 -7.43 1.33
C GLN A 74 -23.98 -8.77 1.18
N PHE A 75 -23.48 -9.83 1.82
CA PHE A 75 -24.12 -11.14 1.78
C PHE A 75 -25.46 -11.14 2.52
N ASP A 76 -25.54 -10.48 3.68
CA ASP A 76 -26.79 -10.34 4.43
C ASP A 76 -27.85 -9.60 3.61
N ASN A 77 -27.48 -8.52 2.91
CA ASN A 77 -28.36 -7.79 1.99
C ASN A 77 -28.84 -8.66 0.82
N ALA A 78 -28.01 -9.62 0.39
CA ALA A 78 -28.37 -10.61 -0.62
C ALA A 78 -29.15 -11.82 -0.06
N GLY A 79 -29.47 -11.84 1.24
CA GLY A 79 -30.16 -12.94 1.90
C GLY A 79 -29.32 -14.21 2.04
N GLN A 80 -28.00 -14.08 1.98
CA GLN A 80 -27.04 -15.18 2.08
C GLN A 80 -26.20 -15.05 3.35
N ARG A 81 -25.68 -16.18 3.84
CA ARG A 81 -24.77 -16.16 5.00
C ARG A 81 -23.34 -15.98 4.54
N PHE A 82 -22.67 -14.95 5.04
CA PHE A 82 -21.23 -14.82 4.85
C PHE A 82 -20.43 -15.79 5.73
N THR A 83 -19.32 -16.28 5.19
CA THR A 83 -18.32 -17.03 5.96
C THR A 83 -16.99 -16.31 5.81
N PRO A 84 -16.42 -15.70 6.84
CA PRO A 84 -15.11 -15.05 6.74
C PRO A 84 -14.00 -16.01 6.29
N ILE A 85 -12.91 -15.48 5.75
CA ILE A 85 -11.71 -16.26 5.45
C ILE A 85 -11.10 -16.73 6.77
N ARG A 86 -10.73 -18.01 6.87
CA ARG A 86 -10.46 -18.63 8.19
C ARG A 86 -9.24 -18.09 8.91
N ARG A 87 -8.22 -17.63 8.18
CA ARG A 87 -6.94 -17.22 8.78
C ARG A 87 -6.13 -16.34 7.84
N LEU A 88 -5.35 -15.45 8.45
CA LEU A 88 -4.28 -14.69 7.83
C LEU A 88 -2.93 -15.31 8.24
N VAL A 89 -2.00 -15.49 7.29
CA VAL A 89 -0.81 -16.32 7.46
C VAL A 89 0.45 -15.57 6.99
N PRO A 90 1.20 -14.93 7.89
CA PRO A 90 2.49 -14.37 7.53
C PRO A 90 3.50 -15.48 7.18
N TYR A 91 4.38 -15.20 6.23
CA TYR A 91 5.60 -15.96 5.98
C TYR A 91 6.76 -15.03 5.62
N HIS A 92 8.00 -15.53 5.67
CA HIS A 92 9.21 -14.71 5.47
C HIS A 92 10.13 -15.28 4.38
N ARG A 93 9.90 -16.52 3.94
CA ARG A 93 10.72 -17.14 2.89
C ARG A 93 9.86 -17.79 1.82
N SER A 94 10.31 -17.69 0.57
CA SER A 94 9.68 -18.40 -0.54
C SER A 94 9.57 -19.90 -0.24
N GLY A 95 8.37 -20.44 -0.42
CA GLY A 95 8.03 -21.84 -0.18
C GLY A 95 7.84 -22.24 1.29
N GLU A 96 7.88 -21.30 2.24
CA GLU A 96 7.57 -21.56 3.65
C GLU A 96 6.09 -21.94 3.87
N VAL A 97 5.20 -21.31 3.11
CA VAL A 97 3.77 -21.63 3.06
C VAL A 97 3.43 -22.15 1.67
N ALA A 98 2.53 -23.12 1.59
CA ALA A 98 2.03 -23.67 0.34
C ALA A 98 0.50 -23.55 0.26
N CYS A 99 -0.01 -23.26 -0.93
CA CYS A 99 -1.43 -23.46 -1.23
C CYS A 99 -1.66 -24.85 -1.81
N GLY A 100 -2.22 -25.75 -1.00
CA GLY A 100 -2.27 -27.17 -1.33
C GLY A 100 -0.85 -27.71 -1.49
N ASN A 101 -0.51 -28.19 -2.69
CA ASN A 101 0.82 -28.72 -3.01
C ASN A 101 1.73 -27.70 -3.73
N GLN A 102 1.30 -26.43 -3.86
CA GLN A 102 2.05 -25.38 -4.55
C GLN A 102 2.70 -24.43 -3.54
N PRO A 103 4.05 -24.43 -3.40
CA PRO A 103 4.75 -23.49 -2.54
C PRO A 103 4.54 -22.04 -3.04
N LEU A 104 4.27 -21.11 -2.12
CA LEU A 104 4.07 -19.70 -2.48
C LEU A 104 5.41 -18.97 -2.67
N PRO A 105 5.54 -18.09 -3.68
CA PRO A 105 6.75 -17.31 -3.89
C PRO A 105 6.93 -16.23 -2.81
N GLY A 106 8.14 -15.68 -2.69
CA GLY A 106 8.35 -14.45 -1.90
C GLY A 106 7.80 -13.22 -2.62
N ASN A 107 7.81 -12.06 -1.96
CA ASN A 107 7.28 -10.80 -2.48
C ASN A 107 5.83 -10.92 -2.99
N ASN A 108 4.98 -11.63 -2.25
CA ASN A 108 3.64 -11.97 -2.71
C ASN A 108 2.61 -11.93 -1.57
N ALA A 109 1.34 -11.73 -1.95
CA ALA A 109 0.19 -12.11 -1.15
C ALA A 109 -0.68 -13.04 -2.01
N ALA A 110 -1.43 -13.93 -1.36
CA ALA A 110 -2.30 -14.86 -2.06
C ALA A 110 -3.41 -15.39 -1.16
N TYR A 111 -4.64 -15.36 -1.65
CA TYR A 111 -5.70 -16.21 -1.16
C TYR A 111 -5.53 -17.66 -1.63
N CYS A 112 -5.53 -18.59 -0.69
CA CYS A 112 -5.49 -20.01 -0.95
C CYS A 112 -6.86 -20.66 -0.73
N SER A 113 -7.51 -21.07 -1.82
CA SER A 113 -8.79 -21.80 -1.79
C SER A 113 -8.71 -23.18 -1.15
N ALA A 114 -7.58 -23.89 -1.28
CA ALA A 114 -7.40 -25.25 -0.73
C ALA A 114 -7.41 -25.30 0.81
N GLY A 115 -7.08 -24.20 1.47
CA GLY A 115 -7.06 -24.10 2.93
C GLY A 115 -7.88 -22.93 3.49
N ASP A 116 -8.55 -22.17 2.63
CA ASP A 116 -9.30 -20.94 2.91
C ASP A 116 -8.52 -19.99 3.84
N PHE A 117 -7.39 -19.50 3.35
CA PHE A 117 -6.53 -18.54 4.06
C PHE A 117 -5.91 -17.52 3.13
N ILE A 118 -5.60 -16.33 3.64
CA ILE A 118 -4.71 -15.38 2.97
C ILE A 118 -3.31 -15.58 3.54
N ALA A 119 -2.32 -15.73 2.67
CA ALA A 119 -0.91 -15.73 3.05
C ALA A 119 -0.21 -14.52 2.44
N TYR A 120 0.76 -13.96 3.16
CA TYR A 120 1.52 -12.81 2.68
C TYR A 120 2.98 -12.87 3.16
N ASP A 121 3.89 -12.46 2.28
CA ASP A 121 5.29 -12.24 2.62
C ASP A 121 5.39 -11.00 3.52
N SER A 122 5.65 -11.22 4.81
CA SER A 122 5.61 -10.16 5.82
C SER A 122 6.75 -9.16 5.64
N ASP A 123 7.93 -9.62 5.20
CA ASP A 123 9.08 -8.74 5.03
C ASP A 123 8.84 -7.79 3.85
N TRP A 124 8.29 -8.32 2.76
CA TRP A 124 7.88 -7.52 1.61
C TRP A 124 6.73 -6.57 1.94
N ALA A 125 5.69 -7.06 2.64
CA ALA A 125 4.52 -6.24 2.97
C ALA A 125 4.89 -5.06 3.89
N VAL A 126 5.78 -5.26 4.88
CA VAL A 126 6.30 -4.17 5.71
C VAL A 126 7.12 -3.18 4.88
N ALA A 127 7.97 -3.67 3.96
CA ALA A 127 8.74 -2.79 3.09
C ALA A 127 7.86 -1.98 2.12
N ALA A 128 6.78 -2.60 1.61
CA ALA A 128 5.80 -1.94 0.76
C ALA A 128 5.00 -0.90 1.55
N PHE A 129 4.53 -1.25 2.75
CA PHE A 129 3.89 -0.33 3.70
C PHE A 129 4.76 0.90 3.93
N GLN A 130 6.01 0.73 4.38
CA GLN A 130 6.94 1.84 4.65
C GLN A 130 7.26 2.72 3.44
N LYS A 131 7.18 2.16 2.22
CA LYS A 131 7.54 2.86 0.98
C LYS A 131 6.35 3.52 0.29
N ILE A 132 5.20 2.87 0.32
CA ILE A 132 3.99 3.25 -0.43
C ILE A 132 3.00 3.97 0.46
N GLY A 133 2.82 3.52 1.70
CA GLY A 133 1.81 4.01 2.63
C GLY A 133 0.90 2.92 3.19
N ASP A 134 0.06 3.30 4.14
CA ASP A 134 -0.83 2.41 4.90
C ASP A 134 -2.05 1.97 4.07
N ALA A 135 -2.56 2.85 3.22
CA ALA A 135 -3.70 2.58 2.34
C ALA A 135 -3.42 1.40 1.39
N PHE A 136 -2.14 1.12 1.07
CA PHE A 136 -1.76 -0.04 0.30
C PHE A 136 -2.17 -1.36 0.96
N LEU A 137 -2.13 -1.48 2.29
CA LEU A 137 -2.50 -2.70 2.99
C LEU A 137 -3.99 -2.99 2.87
N PHE A 138 -4.83 -1.96 2.90
CA PHE A 138 -6.28 -2.08 2.68
C PHE A 138 -6.57 -2.60 1.27
N TYR A 139 -5.85 -2.12 0.26
CA TYR A 139 -5.96 -2.66 -1.10
C TYR A 139 -5.44 -4.10 -1.20
N LEU A 140 -4.23 -4.38 -0.70
CA LEU A 140 -3.59 -5.69 -0.79
C LEU A 140 -4.48 -6.76 -0.16
N LEU A 141 -4.91 -6.55 1.09
CA LEU A 141 -5.77 -7.50 1.80
C LEU A 141 -7.17 -7.54 1.19
N GLY A 142 -7.72 -6.40 0.76
CA GLY A 142 -9.03 -6.33 0.10
C GLY A 142 -9.07 -7.12 -1.22
N HIS A 143 -7.99 -7.09 -2.00
CA HIS A 143 -7.82 -7.86 -3.23
C HIS A 143 -7.80 -9.37 -2.92
N GLU A 144 -6.97 -9.82 -1.98
CA GLU A 144 -6.94 -11.23 -1.58
C GLU A 144 -8.28 -11.69 -0.98
N TYR A 145 -8.95 -10.81 -0.21
CA TYR A 145 -10.28 -11.11 0.31
C TYR A 145 -11.30 -11.28 -0.82
N ALA A 146 -11.20 -10.48 -1.88
CA ALA A 146 -12.07 -10.57 -3.05
C ALA A 146 -11.95 -11.93 -3.75
N HIS A 147 -10.77 -12.55 -3.82
CA HIS A 147 -10.64 -13.94 -4.31
C HIS A 147 -11.42 -14.95 -3.46
N GLY A 148 -11.38 -14.79 -2.13
CA GLY A 148 -12.21 -15.59 -1.23
C GLY A 148 -13.70 -15.39 -1.47
N VAL A 149 -14.13 -14.17 -1.80
CA VAL A 149 -15.52 -13.85 -2.13
C VAL A 149 -15.92 -14.39 -3.49
N GLN A 150 -15.07 -14.29 -4.51
CA GLN A 150 -15.29 -14.91 -5.83
C GLN A 150 -15.56 -16.41 -5.68
N LEU A 151 -14.79 -17.11 -4.84
CA LEU A 151 -15.01 -18.52 -4.55
C LEU A 151 -16.39 -18.76 -3.89
N ARG A 152 -16.77 -17.92 -2.91
CA ARG A 152 -18.06 -18.02 -2.20
C ARG A 152 -19.26 -17.75 -3.11
N LEU A 153 -19.09 -16.87 -4.10
CA LEU A 153 -20.09 -16.57 -5.13
C LEU A 153 -20.12 -17.62 -6.24
N GLY A 154 -19.18 -18.56 -6.26
CA GLY A 154 -19.08 -19.59 -7.29
C GLY A 154 -18.71 -19.03 -8.66
N HIS A 155 -17.94 -17.94 -8.71
CA HIS A 155 -17.45 -17.41 -9.97
C HIS A 155 -16.40 -18.35 -10.59
N ASP A 156 -16.58 -18.60 -11.88
CA ASP A 156 -15.66 -19.38 -12.71
C ASP A 156 -15.24 -18.51 -13.90
N PHE A 157 -13.99 -18.05 -13.86
CA PHE A 157 -13.43 -17.17 -14.87
C PHE A 157 -12.70 -17.95 -15.94
N SER A 158 -12.78 -17.47 -17.18
CA SER A 158 -12.16 -18.14 -18.32
C SER A 158 -10.64 -17.88 -18.42
N SER A 159 -10.16 -16.86 -17.71
CA SER A 159 -8.76 -16.43 -17.71
C SER A 159 -8.34 -15.83 -16.36
N SER A 160 -7.05 -15.89 -16.03
CA SER A 160 -6.51 -15.32 -14.78
C SER A 160 -6.76 -13.81 -14.71
N ILE A 161 -6.58 -13.10 -15.82
CA ILE A 161 -6.73 -11.64 -15.86
C ILE A 161 -8.16 -11.20 -15.55
N GLU A 162 -9.18 -11.98 -15.92
CA GLU A 162 -10.57 -11.67 -15.56
C GLU A 162 -10.79 -11.77 -14.05
N THR A 163 -10.29 -12.84 -13.43
CA THR A 163 -10.32 -13.04 -11.97
C THR A 163 -9.66 -11.88 -11.24
N GLU A 164 -8.46 -11.51 -11.68
CA GLU A 164 -7.60 -10.50 -11.07
C GLU A 164 -8.19 -9.09 -11.18
N LEU A 165 -8.66 -8.70 -12.37
CA LEU A 165 -9.28 -7.39 -12.57
C LEU A 165 -10.62 -7.28 -11.84
N GLN A 166 -11.39 -8.36 -11.72
CA GLN A 166 -12.60 -8.30 -10.89
C GLN A 166 -12.24 -8.21 -9.40
N ALA A 167 -11.20 -8.89 -8.93
CA ALA A 167 -10.73 -8.76 -7.55
C ALA A 167 -10.26 -7.33 -7.25
N ASP A 168 -9.54 -6.68 -8.17
CA ASP A 168 -9.18 -5.26 -8.07
C ASP A 168 -10.44 -4.37 -7.99
N CYS A 169 -11.44 -4.62 -8.84
CA CYS A 169 -12.70 -3.88 -8.79
C CYS A 169 -13.44 -4.06 -7.47
N MET A 170 -13.52 -5.29 -6.96
CA MET A 170 -14.16 -5.60 -5.68
C MET A 170 -13.40 -4.96 -4.50
N ALA A 171 -12.07 -4.95 -4.52
CA ALA A 171 -11.26 -4.22 -3.53
C ALA A 171 -11.57 -2.72 -3.58
N GLY A 172 -11.70 -2.15 -4.79
CA GLY A 172 -12.16 -0.78 -4.98
C GLY A 172 -13.52 -0.52 -4.36
N ALA A 173 -14.52 -1.35 -4.68
CA ALA A 173 -15.88 -1.23 -4.15
C ALA A 173 -15.92 -1.31 -2.62
N TYR A 174 -15.20 -2.27 -2.04
CA TYR A 174 -15.04 -2.40 -0.59
C TYR A 174 -14.50 -1.11 0.04
N ILE A 175 -13.37 -0.58 -0.45
CA ILE A 175 -12.76 0.63 0.11
C ILE A 175 -13.71 1.81 -0.09
N GLY A 176 -14.22 2.01 -1.31
CA GLY A 176 -15.08 3.15 -1.66
C GLY A 176 -16.39 3.17 -0.87
N ASP A 177 -17.01 2.02 -0.66
CA ASP A 177 -18.24 1.91 0.13
C ASP A 177 -17.98 2.02 1.63
N SER A 178 -16.87 1.48 2.13
CA SER A 178 -16.46 1.64 3.54
C SER A 178 -16.19 3.11 3.87
N VAL A 179 -15.62 3.86 2.93
CA VAL A 179 -15.43 5.32 3.04
C VAL A 179 -16.77 6.05 3.05
N LYS A 180 -17.69 5.73 2.13
CA LYS A 180 -19.04 6.33 2.10
C LYS A 180 -19.83 6.03 3.39
N ALA A 181 -19.65 4.84 3.94
CA ALA A 181 -20.26 4.40 5.19
C ALA A 181 -19.56 4.94 6.46
N LYS A 182 -18.41 5.63 6.32
CA LYS A 182 -17.56 6.10 7.42
C LYS A 182 -17.01 4.98 8.30
N ALA A 183 -16.93 3.76 7.78
CA ALA A 183 -16.25 2.63 8.41
C ALA A 183 -14.73 2.67 8.16
N LEU A 184 -14.31 3.37 7.10
CA LEU A 184 -12.93 3.66 6.77
C LEU A 184 -12.80 5.17 6.51
N SER A 185 -11.72 5.79 6.96
CA SER A 185 -11.39 7.19 6.62
C SER A 185 -10.11 7.16 5.80
N LEU A 186 -10.10 7.89 4.69
CA LEU A 186 -8.87 8.11 3.92
C LEU A 186 -8.27 9.46 4.31
N GLN A 187 -6.93 9.50 4.39
CA GLN A 187 -6.16 10.69 4.62
C GLN A 187 -5.79 11.39 3.29
N ASP A 188 -5.20 12.57 3.41
CA ASP A 188 -4.64 13.28 2.27
C ASP A 188 -3.38 12.54 1.77
N GLY A 189 -3.53 11.78 0.69
CA GLY A 189 -2.43 11.01 0.10
C GLY A 189 -2.83 9.59 -0.28
N ASP A 190 -3.74 8.97 0.48
CA ASP A 190 -4.10 7.55 0.37
C ASP A 190 -4.54 7.15 -1.05
N LEU A 191 -5.26 8.02 -1.77
CA LEU A 191 -5.65 7.72 -3.16
C LEU A 191 -4.45 7.63 -4.11
N ASP A 192 -3.39 8.39 -3.85
CA ASP A 192 -2.14 8.31 -4.61
C ASP A 192 -1.27 7.14 -4.15
N GLU A 193 -1.33 6.76 -2.88
CA GLU A 193 -0.74 5.52 -2.37
C GLU A 193 -1.38 4.30 -3.02
N LEU A 194 -2.71 4.26 -3.11
CA LEU A 194 -3.45 3.20 -3.81
C LEU A 194 -3.03 3.10 -5.27
N ARG A 195 -2.91 4.24 -5.98
CA ARG A 195 -2.39 4.25 -7.36
C ARG A 195 -0.96 3.72 -7.45
N SER A 196 -0.10 4.11 -6.51
CA SER A 196 1.29 3.69 -6.46
C SER A 196 1.42 2.19 -6.13
N GLY A 197 0.56 1.68 -5.25
CA GLY A 197 0.41 0.26 -4.92
C GLY A 197 -0.01 -0.57 -6.13
N LEU A 198 -1.10 -0.18 -6.79
CA LEU A 198 -1.58 -0.80 -8.03
C LEU A 198 -0.51 -0.79 -9.14
N ALA A 199 0.29 0.27 -9.22
CA ALA A 199 1.41 0.34 -10.15
C ALA A 199 2.56 -0.62 -9.78
N ALA A 200 2.81 -0.83 -8.48
CA ALA A 200 3.86 -1.71 -7.99
C ALA A 200 3.53 -3.20 -8.16
N VAL A 201 2.25 -3.57 -8.22
CA VAL A 201 1.79 -4.96 -8.38
C VAL A 201 1.26 -5.29 -9.79
N GLY A 202 1.32 -4.34 -10.73
CA GLY A 202 0.91 -4.57 -12.12
C GLY A 202 1.93 -5.41 -12.90
N ASP A 203 1.45 -6.19 -13.86
CA ASP A 203 2.32 -6.89 -14.80
C ASP A 203 3.10 -5.90 -15.68
N ASP A 204 4.26 -6.35 -16.17
CA ASP A 204 4.99 -5.67 -17.24
C ASP A 204 4.06 -5.43 -18.45
N PRO A 205 4.08 -4.25 -19.10
CA PRO A 205 3.28 -3.99 -20.30
C PRO A 205 3.38 -5.04 -21.41
N ASP A 206 4.51 -5.76 -21.50
CA ASP A 206 4.74 -6.80 -22.51
C ASP A 206 4.24 -8.19 -22.08
N GLN A 207 3.76 -8.37 -20.84
CA GLN A 207 3.14 -9.62 -20.38
C GLN A 207 1.87 -9.91 -21.20
N PRO A 208 1.78 -11.07 -21.88
CA PRO A 208 0.59 -11.41 -22.64
C PRO A 208 -0.62 -11.56 -21.72
N TRP A 209 -1.72 -10.89 -22.06
CA TRP A 209 -2.96 -10.91 -21.25
C TRP A 209 -3.55 -12.33 -21.07
N PHE A 210 -3.22 -13.27 -21.96
CA PHE A 210 -3.66 -14.67 -21.91
C PHE A 210 -2.67 -15.59 -21.18
N ALA A 211 -1.58 -15.04 -20.63
CA ALA A 211 -0.66 -15.83 -19.83
C ALA A 211 -1.41 -16.42 -18.62
N PRO A 212 -1.18 -17.69 -18.24
CA PRO A 212 -1.90 -18.34 -17.14
C PRO A 212 -1.79 -17.64 -15.78
N ASN A 213 -0.81 -16.75 -15.62
CA ASN A 213 -0.52 -15.96 -14.43
C ASN A 213 -0.55 -14.44 -14.72
N ALA A 214 -1.31 -14.01 -15.73
CA ALA A 214 -1.51 -12.58 -15.97
C ALA A 214 -2.43 -12.01 -14.89
N HIS A 215 -1.97 -10.95 -14.23
CA HIS A 215 -2.71 -10.11 -13.29
C HIS A 215 -3.29 -8.88 -13.99
N GLY A 216 -2.67 -8.47 -15.11
CA GLY A 216 -3.01 -7.27 -15.86
C GLY A 216 -2.03 -6.13 -15.60
N THR A 217 -1.93 -5.24 -16.58
CA THR A 217 -1.07 -4.05 -16.49
C THR A 217 -1.52 -3.12 -15.37
N ALA A 218 -0.60 -2.34 -14.82
CA ALA A 218 -0.90 -1.30 -13.83
C ALA A 218 -2.10 -0.42 -14.23
N ALA A 219 -2.22 -0.07 -15.52
CA ALA A 219 -3.32 0.73 -16.04
C ALA A 219 -4.67 -0.02 -16.05
N GLN A 220 -4.68 -1.32 -16.34
CA GLN A 220 -5.90 -2.15 -16.27
C GLN A 220 -6.37 -2.30 -14.83
N ARG A 221 -5.44 -2.69 -13.94
CA ARG A 221 -5.69 -2.86 -12.50
C ARG A 221 -6.24 -1.58 -11.87
N THR A 222 -5.57 -0.45 -12.13
CA THR A 222 -6.02 0.87 -11.65
C THR A 222 -7.41 1.23 -12.15
N ARG A 223 -7.72 1.01 -13.43
CA ARG A 223 -9.06 1.27 -13.95
C ARG A 223 -10.13 0.40 -13.29
N ALA A 224 -9.84 -0.88 -13.07
CA ALA A 224 -10.77 -1.79 -12.43
C ALA A 224 -11.05 -1.38 -10.98
N PHE A 225 -9.98 -1.12 -10.21
CA PHE A 225 -10.09 -0.63 -8.84
C PHE A 225 -10.92 0.64 -8.72
N PHE A 226 -10.58 1.69 -9.48
CA PHE A 226 -11.30 2.96 -9.35
C PHE A 226 -12.74 2.88 -9.88
N ALA A 227 -13.03 1.99 -10.84
CA ALA A 227 -14.42 1.74 -11.25
C ALA A 227 -15.25 1.21 -10.07
N GLY A 228 -14.73 0.24 -9.30
CA GLY A 228 -15.38 -0.24 -8.09
C GLY A 228 -15.47 0.81 -6.99
N TYR A 229 -14.39 1.54 -6.73
CA TYR A 229 -14.36 2.60 -5.71
C TYR A 229 -15.46 3.65 -5.92
N GLU A 230 -15.62 4.12 -7.16
CA GLU A 230 -16.58 5.16 -7.50
C GLU A 230 -18.01 4.62 -7.56
N ARG A 231 -18.21 3.42 -8.12
CA ARG A 231 -19.54 2.92 -8.53
C ARG A 231 -19.99 1.65 -7.79
N SER A 232 -19.28 1.24 -6.75
CA SER A 232 -19.57 0.04 -5.95
C SER A 232 -19.55 -1.25 -6.82
N LEU A 233 -20.09 -2.35 -6.28
CA LEU A 233 -20.07 -3.70 -6.86
C LEU A 233 -20.74 -3.79 -8.24
N ALA A 234 -21.68 -2.87 -8.55
CA ALA A 234 -22.29 -2.79 -9.88
C ALA A 234 -21.28 -2.55 -11.00
N ALA A 235 -20.11 -1.97 -10.71
CA ALA A 235 -19.01 -1.85 -11.68
C ALA A 235 -18.24 -3.15 -11.92
N CYS A 236 -18.36 -4.11 -11.00
CA CYS A 236 -17.64 -5.37 -10.98
C CYS A 236 -18.46 -6.54 -11.55
N ASN A 237 -19.60 -6.23 -12.18
CA ASN A 237 -20.61 -7.17 -12.68
C ASN A 237 -21.26 -8.02 -11.56
N LEU A 238 -21.57 -7.37 -10.43
CA LEU A 238 -22.23 -7.93 -9.26
C LEU A 238 -23.53 -7.16 -8.93
#